data_AF-A0A6V7HQ29-F1
#
_entry.id   AF-A0A6V7HQ29-F1
#
_cell.length_a   1.000
_cell.length_b   1.000
_cell.length_c   1.000
_cell.angle_alpha   90.00
_cell.angle_beta   90.00
_cell.angle_gamma   90.00
#
_symmetry.space_group_name_H-M   'P 1'
#
loop_
_entity.id
_entity.type
_entity.pdbx_description
1 polymer ?
#
loop_
_entity_poly.entity_id
_entity_poly.type
_entity_poly.pdbx_seq_one_letter_code
_entity_poly.pdbx_strand_id
1 'polypeptide(L)'
;WTRKIIEYNGTIEDSNPHLIAFCVSLEKCFQQGLVRQTNSLGITKNTDAWQWMLEICRTHEISLPTFKSAIDLVSSNPRVQTDCGKLRLLIRICLVKKCLHMPVELI
;
A
#
# COMPACT_ATOMS: atom_id res chain seq x y z
N TRP A 1 -11.42 -5.55 14.45
CA TRP A 1 -11.76 -5.53 13.01
C TRP A 1 -11.14 -6.73 12.31
N THR A 2 -9.84 -7.00 12.46
CA THR A 2 -9.15 -8.18 11.88
C THR A 2 -9.82 -9.52 12.22
N ARG A 3 -10.26 -9.72 13.47
CA ARG A 3 -10.99 -10.92 13.90
C ARG A 3 -12.25 -11.20 13.06
N LYS A 4 -13.01 -10.15 12.71
CA LYS A 4 -14.23 -10.28 11.89
C LYS A 4 -13.95 -10.64 10.42
N ILE A 5 -12.75 -10.37 9.92
CA ILE A 5 -12.32 -10.76 8.58
C ILE A 5 -11.87 -12.22 8.58
N ILE A 6 -11.12 -12.62 9.61
CA ILE A 6 -10.59 -13.98 9.75
C ILE A 6 -11.72 -15.00 10.00
N GLU A 7 -12.71 -14.62 10.81
CA GLU A 7 -13.88 -15.46 11.13
C GLU A 7 -14.97 -15.42 10.04
N TYR A 8 -14.73 -14.72 8.92
CA TYR A 8 -15.69 -14.65 7.82
C TYR A 8 -15.66 -15.93 6.99
N ASN A 9 -16.75 -16.69 6.99
CA ASN A 9 -16.84 -18.01 6.34
C ASN A 9 -17.07 -17.95 4.81
N GLY A 10 -16.96 -16.78 4.18
CA GLY A 10 -17.18 -16.59 2.74
C GLY A 10 -15.99 -15.96 2.02
N THR A 11 -16.11 -15.81 0.70
CA THR A 11 -15.14 -15.03 -0.08
C THR A 11 -15.21 -13.56 0.32
N ILE A 12 -14.05 -12.97 0.64
CA ILE A 12 -13.97 -11.56 0.98
C ILE A 12 -13.96 -10.74 -0.31
N GLU A 13 -15.04 -10.02 -0.57
CA GLU A 13 -15.21 -9.15 -1.74
C GLU A 13 -15.05 -7.66 -1.36
N ASP A 14 -14.92 -6.78 -2.36
CA ASP A 14 -14.76 -5.33 -2.18
C ASP A 14 -15.94 -4.66 -1.45
N SER A 15 -17.12 -5.29 -1.48
CA SER A 15 -18.33 -4.84 -0.77
C SER A 15 -18.27 -5.12 0.74
N ASN A 16 -17.32 -5.93 1.22
CA ASN A 16 -17.23 -6.31 2.62
C ASN A 16 -16.80 -5.10 3.49
N PRO A 17 -17.64 -4.67 4.45
CA PRO A 17 -17.35 -3.46 5.25
C PRO A 17 -16.15 -3.64 6.18
N HIS A 18 -15.82 -4.88 6.58
CA HIS A 18 -14.66 -5.15 7.40
C HIS A 18 -13.36 -5.04 6.59
N LEU A 19 -13.37 -5.49 5.33
CA LEU A 19 -12.24 -5.28 4.41
C LEU A 19 -11.99 -3.77 4.19
N ILE A 20 -13.06 -2.99 3.96
CA ILE A 20 -12.93 -1.54 3.80
C ILE A 20 -12.30 -0.91 5.05
N ALA A 21 -12.81 -1.22 6.24
CA ALA A 21 -12.29 -0.70 7.49
C ALA A 21 -10.82 -1.10 7.73
N PHE A 22 -10.45 -2.32 7.35
CA PHE A 22 -9.08 -2.83 7.42
C PHE A 22 -8.14 -2.05 6.50
N CYS A 23 -8.50 -1.89 5.23
CA CYS A 23 -7.70 -1.14 4.26
C CYS A 23 -7.53 0.33 4.65
N VAL A 24 -8.58 0.98 5.14
CA VAL A 24 -8.51 2.37 5.64
C VAL A 24 -7.57 2.48 6.85
N SER A 25 -7.59 1.49 7.74
CA SER A 25 -6.70 1.48 8.91
C SER A 25 -5.24 1.29 8.48
N LEU A 26 -4.97 0.38 7.54
CA LEU A 26 -3.63 0.19 6.98
C LEU A 26 -3.10 1.43 6.26
N GLU A 27 -3.94 2.08 5.44
CA GLU A 27 -3.57 3.33 4.75
C GLU A 27 -3.11 4.38 5.77
N LYS A 28 -3.84 4.53 6.89
CA LYS A 28 -3.46 5.44 7.98
C LYS A 28 -2.15 5.02 8.65
N CYS A 29 -1.94 3.74 8.91
CA CYS A 29 -0.70 3.24 9.49
C CYS A 29 0.50 3.56 8.59
N PHE A 30 0.39 3.34 7.28
CA PHE A 30 1.48 3.66 6.35
C PHE A 30 1.73 5.16 6.20
N GLN A 31 0.70 5.98 6.34
CA GLN A 31 0.83 7.44 6.25
C GLN A 31 1.38 8.06 7.55
N GLN A 32 1.27 7.35 8.67
CA GLN A 32 1.70 7.85 9.98
C GLN A 32 3.22 7.95 10.06
N GLY A 33 3.72 9.07 10.59
CA GLY A 33 5.16 9.29 10.80
C GLY A 33 5.94 9.68 9.54
N LEU A 34 5.31 9.72 8.36
CA LEU A 34 5.95 10.22 7.15
C LEU A 34 6.25 11.72 7.26
N VAL A 35 7.54 12.05 7.28
CA VAL A 35 8.03 13.43 7.33
C VAL A 35 7.67 14.15 6.05
N ARG A 36 7.14 15.37 6.15
CA ARG A 36 6.87 16.21 4.97
C ARG A 36 8.18 16.57 4.29
N GLN A 37 8.27 16.33 3.00
CA GLN A 37 9.42 16.74 2.21
C GLN A 37 9.17 18.11 1.59
N THR A 38 10.16 18.99 1.73
CA THR A 38 10.19 20.28 1.05
C THR A 38 11.13 20.14 -0.13
N ASN A 39 10.63 20.39 -1.34
CA ASN A 39 11.47 20.35 -2.53
C ASN A 39 12.43 21.57 -2.57
N SER A 40 13.37 21.56 -3.52
CA SER A 40 14.34 22.66 -3.71
C SER A 40 13.71 24.02 -4.02
N LEU A 41 12.42 24.07 -4.36
CA LEU A 41 11.64 25.29 -4.59
C LEU A 41 10.89 25.77 -3.34
N GLY A 42 11.11 25.14 -2.17
CA GLY A 42 10.45 25.51 -0.92
C GLY A 42 9.00 25.02 -0.80
N ILE A 43 8.51 24.21 -1.74
CA ILE A 43 7.15 23.67 -1.72
C ILE A 43 7.16 22.41 -0.84
N THR A 44 6.46 22.48 0.30
CA THR A 44 6.23 21.34 1.18
C THR A 44 5.14 20.44 0.60
N LYS A 45 5.51 19.24 0.14
CA LYS A 45 4.55 18.19 -0.25
C LYS A 45 4.51 17.15 0.86
N ASN A 46 3.31 16.65 1.16
CA ASN A 46 3.21 15.47 2.02
C ASN A 46 3.94 14.32 1.31
N THR A 47 4.84 13.64 2.02
CA THR A 47 5.41 12.39 1.55
C THR A 47 4.28 11.36 1.58
N ASP A 48 3.86 10.93 0.40
CA ASP A 48 2.79 9.94 0.25
C ASP A 48 3.37 8.55 0.52
N ALA A 49 2.66 7.73 1.29
CA ALA A 49 3.09 6.37 1.58
C ALA A 49 3.35 5.54 0.31
N TRP A 50 2.69 5.83 -0.82
CA TRP A 50 3.03 5.23 -2.11
C TRP A 50 4.49 5.45 -2.51
N GLN A 51 5.00 6.69 -2.38
CA GLN A 51 6.37 7.02 -2.77
C GLN A 51 7.39 6.32 -1.87
N TRP A 52 7.07 6.17 -0.59
CA TRP A 52 7.89 5.40 0.33
C TRP A 52 7.91 3.90 0.01
N MET A 53 6.76 3.33 -0.38
CA MET A 53 6.67 1.93 -0.82
C MET A 53 7.51 1.67 -2.08
N LEU A 54 7.55 2.63 -3.02
CA LEU A 54 8.45 2.56 -4.18
C LEU A 54 9.92 2.52 -3.76
N GLU A 55 10.30 3.32 -2.78
CA GLU A 55 11.68 3.39 -2.29
C GLU A 55 12.11 2.11 -1.57
N ILE A 56 11.24 1.52 -0.74
CA ILE A 56 11.47 0.20 -0.13
C ILE A 56 11.68 -0.84 -1.21
N CYS A 57 10.80 -0.88 -2.22
CA CYS A 57 10.90 -1.84 -3.32
C CYS A 57 12.20 -1.67 -4.11
N ARG A 58 12.64 -0.42 -4.33
CA ARG A 58 13.89 -0.11 -5.04
C ARG A 58 15.12 -0.53 -4.23
N THR A 59 15.10 -0.33 -2.92
CA THR A 59 16.22 -0.62 -2.02
C THR A 59 16.38 -2.12 -1.76
N HIS A 60 15.26 -2.85 -1.72
CA HIS A 60 15.23 -4.27 -1.38
C HIS A 60 14.71 -5.14 -2.55
N GLU A 61 14.98 -4.72 -3.78
CA GLU A 61 14.38 -5.31 -5.00
C GLU A 61 14.57 -6.84 -5.08
N ILE A 62 15.77 -7.32 -4.74
CA ILE A 62 16.13 -8.74 -4.77
C ILE A 62 15.32 -9.56 -3.75
N SER A 63 14.99 -8.98 -2.60
CA SER A 63 14.28 -9.64 -1.50
C SER A 63 12.76 -9.62 -1.65
N LEU A 64 12.23 -8.87 -2.61
CA LEU A 64 10.81 -8.53 -2.71
C LEU A 64 10.16 -8.87 -4.07
N PRO A 65 10.39 -10.04 -4.69
CA PRO A 65 9.95 -10.29 -6.07
C PRO A 65 8.42 -10.20 -6.26
N THR A 66 7.63 -10.73 -5.31
CA THR A 66 6.16 -10.66 -5.39
C THR A 66 5.63 -9.25 -5.14
N PHE A 67 6.26 -8.52 -4.21
CA PHE A 67 5.89 -7.13 -3.94
C PHE A 67 6.27 -6.21 -5.10
N LYS A 68 7.45 -6.41 -5.71
CA LYS A 68 7.87 -5.72 -6.94
C LYS A 68 6.84 -5.92 -8.06
N SER A 69 6.41 -7.16 -8.30
CA SER A 69 5.37 -7.44 -9.29
C SER A 69 4.05 -6.67 -9.00
N ALA A 70 3.70 -6.49 -7.72
CA ALA A 70 2.53 -5.69 -7.34
C ALA A 70 2.76 -4.18 -7.62
N ILE A 71 3.94 -3.66 -7.30
CA ILE A 71 4.34 -2.27 -7.60
C ILE A 71 4.28 -2.00 -9.11
N ASP A 72 4.83 -2.90 -9.94
CA ASP A 72 4.86 -2.75 -11.39
C ASP A 72 3.43 -2.75 -11.97
N LEU A 73 2.54 -3.61 -11.45
CA LEU A 73 1.14 -3.66 -11.86
C LEU A 73 0.37 -2.37 -11.50
N VAL A 74 0.64 -1.78 -10.34
CA VAL A 74 0.03 -0.52 -9.93
C VAL A 74 0.57 0.64 -10.77
N SER A 75 1.89 0.68 -10.97
CA SER A 75 2.59 1.75 -11.66
C SER A 75 2.20 1.83 -13.14
N SER A 76 1.94 0.68 -13.77
CA SER A 76 1.51 0.58 -15.17
C SER A 76 0.01 0.77 -15.36
N ASN A 77 -0.80 0.93 -14.30
CA ASN A 77 -2.25 1.07 -14.42
C ASN A 77 -2.66 2.51 -14.82
N PRO A 78 -3.19 2.74 -16.04
CA PRO A 78 -3.51 4.08 -16.51
C PRO A 78 -4.76 4.68 -15.86
N ARG A 79 -5.55 3.89 -15.13
CA ARG A 79 -6.80 4.36 -14.51
C ARG A 79 -6.56 5.04 -13.16
N VAL A 80 -5.40 4.81 -12.53
CA VAL A 80 -5.10 5.31 -11.18
C VAL A 80 -3.88 6.23 -11.23
N GLN A 81 -4.15 7.53 -11.23
CA GLN A 81 -3.12 8.55 -11.46
C GLN A 81 -2.56 9.16 -10.18
N THR A 82 -3.31 9.13 -9.08
CA THR A 82 -2.90 9.74 -7.80
C THR A 82 -2.09 8.77 -6.95
N ASP A 83 -1.09 9.29 -6.21
CA ASP A 83 -0.25 8.50 -5.30
C ASP A 83 -1.11 7.75 -4.25
N CYS A 84 -2.02 8.47 -3.58
CA CYS A 84 -3.02 7.89 -2.67
C CYS A 84 -3.88 6.80 -3.34
N GLY A 85 -4.32 7.00 -4.59
CA GLY A 85 -5.06 5.98 -5.34
C GLY A 85 -4.21 4.73 -5.60
N LYS A 86 -2.94 4.92 -5.97
CA LYS A 86 -1.97 3.85 -6.21
C LYS A 86 -1.70 3.06 -4.95
N LEU A 87 -1.53 3.72 -3.79
CA LEU A 87 -1.40 3.06 -2.50
C LEU A 87 -2.60 2.16 -2.18
N ARG A 88 -3.82 2.67 -2.36
CA ARG A 88 -5.05 1.89 -2.13
C ARG A 88 -5.14 0.67 -3.04
N LEU A 89 -4.76 0.82 -4.31
CA LEU A 89 -4.71 -0.29 -5.26
C LEU A 89 -3.62 -1.30 -4.88
N LEU A 90 -2.44 -0.83 -4.47
CA LEU A 90 -1.35 -1.67 -3.99
C LEU A 90 -1.78 -2.52 -2.80
N ILE A 91 -2.40 -1.92 -1.77
CA ILE A 91 -2.90 -2.63 -0.59
C ILE A 91 -3.80 -3.79 -1.02
N ARG A 92 -4.78 -3.54 -1.90
CA ARG A 92 -5.67 -4.59 -2.42
C ARG A 92 -4.93 -5.69 -3.16
N ILE A 93 -4.02 -5.35 -4.08
CA ILE A 93 -3.22 -6.33 -4.82
C ILE A 93 -2.37 -7.16 -3.88
N CYS A 94 -1.75 -6.54 -2.88
CA CYS A 94 -0.92 -7.23 -1.90
C CYS A 94 -1.73 -8.18 -1.00
N LEU A 95 -2.99 -7.87 -0.71
CA LEU A 95 -3.89 -8.80 0.00
C LEU A 95 -4.23 -10.01 -0.87
N VAL A 96 -4.55 -9.81 -2.15
CA VAL A 96 -4.82 -10.90 -3.10
C VAL A 96 -3.58 -11.78 -3.32
N LYS A 97 -2.42 -11.16 -3.51
CA LYS A 97 -1.13 -11.84 -3.70
C LYS A 97 -0.48 -12.32 -2.39
N LYS A 98 -1.09 -12.02 -1.24
CA LYS A 98 -0.58 -12.34 0.11
C LYS A 98 0.86 -11.85 0.37
N CYS A 99 1.25 -10.72 -0.21
CA CYS A 99 2.62 -10.20 -0.15
C CYS A 99 2.79 -8.92 0.67
N LEU A 100 1.73 -8.45 1.36
CA LEU A 100 1.82 -7.21 2.15
C LEU A 100 2.79 -7.30 3.33
N HIS A 101 3.02 -8.51 3.88
CA HIS A 101 3.96 -8.73 4.98
C HIS A 101 5.40 -8.40 4.58
N MET A 102 5.77 -8.63 3.32
CA MET A 102 7.14 -8.47 2.84
C MET A 102 7.71 -7.04 3.01
N PRO A 103 7.05 -5.96 2.52
CA PRO A 103 7.53 -4.61 2.79
C PRO A 103 7.38 -4.22 4.28
N VAL A 104 6.43 -4.82 5.01
CA VAL A 104 6.18 -4.50 6.42
C VAL A 104 7.29 -5.01 7.33
N GLU A 105 7.86 -6.17 7.03
CA GLU A 105 8.97 -6.76 7.78
C GLU A 105 10.30 -6.02 7.62
N LEU A 106 10.40 -5.16 6.60
CA LEU A 106 11.60 -4.36 6.31
C LEU A 106 11.58 -2.96 6.93
N ILE A 107 10.45 -2.59 7.55
CA ILE A 107 10.25 -1.33 8.28
C ILE A 107 10.60 -1.55 9.75
#